data_AF-W9YY05-F1
#
_entry.id   AF-W9YY05-F1
#
_cell.length_a   1.000
_cell.length_b   1.000
_cell.length_c   1.000
_cell.angle_alpha   90.00
_cell.angle_beta   90.00
_cell.angle_gamma   90.00
#
_symmetry.space_group_name_H-M   'P 1'
#
loop_
_entity.id
_entity.type
_entity.pdbx_description
1 polymer ?
#
loop_
_entity_poly.entity_id
_entity_poly.type
_entity_poly.pdbx_seq_one_letter_code
_entity_poly.pdbx_strand_id
1 'polypeptide(L)'
;MHWAHAKSTDAVHWREQPVALYPAKVTNSSDDSGRFTGSAVVDKKRDELRLVLTDYINLAYHPDAVQESVITATSKDGSKFNLAKKPLIAGPPKGEDPFFRDPKVFRDPTDNKWKVVIGATKEDYGQVQLYESDDLVKWSYVGVLYAGDGSNGKLWECPNFFPLEDKWVLFYGSNGLGWYETGTYNGTTFTSEKRGLLDEGPASYAMQWYKDESGRDLAITWMANWPSPKWPSRVNGWAGQQSITRELFIRKDGGLGHRPIPELKSLASGPTKKLGRTKVTPKGLRIGSSKSARLTISVDLASSDATSFTLSLFKSDPEAALLTFDRGAGSLTLDTTNAGYGQPGKWKAFVAKPDDKKFSLDIFLDRSVLEIFTGHGSVFSANIFPRYQESEEISIVANGGVLAVQSVALTPLGSSWC
;
A
#
# COMPACT_ATOMS: atom_id res chain seq x y z
N MET A 1 5.12 2.46 -20.33
CA MET A 1 4.18 1.98 -19.28
C MET A 1 2.78 1.74 -19.86
N HIS A 2 2.06 0.71 -19.39
CA HIS A 2 0.68 0.35 -19.80
C HIS A 2 -0.16 -0.04 -18.57
N TRP A 3 -1.50 -0.11 -18.68
CA TRP A 3 -2.38 -0.53 -17.58
C TRP A 3 -2.90 -1.95 -17.82
N ALA A 4 -2.30 -2.93 -17.13
CA ALA A 4 -2.87 -4.26 -16.98
C ALA A 4 -4.15 -4.20 -16.13
N HIS A 5 -4.97 -5.26 -16.18
CA HIS A 5 -6.30 -5.23 -15.60
C HIS A 5 -6.70 -6.61 -15.06
N ALA A 6 -7.29 -6.61 -13.87
CA ALA A 6 -7.92 -7.77 -13.27
C ALA A 6 -9.20 -7.34 -12.55
N LYS A 7 -10.16 -8.26 -12.39
CA LYS A 7 -11.42 -8.01 -11.68
C LYS A 7 -11.60 -9.01 -10.56
N SER A 8 -12.26 -8.56 -9.48
CA SER A 8 -12.65 -9.39 -8.35
C SER A 8 -14.00 -8.92 -7.82
N THR A 9 -14.81 -9.84 -7.32
CA THR A 9 -16.08 -9.56 -6.63
C THR A 9 -15.94 -9.52 -5.12
N ASP A 10 -14.79 -9.93 -4.58
CA ASP A 10 -14.53 -10.04 -3.14
C ASP A 10 -13.19 -9.38 -2.72
N ALA A 11 -12.52 -8.70 -3.66
CA ALA A 11 -11.18 -8.11 -3.52
C ALA A 11 -10.08 -9.10 -3.08
N VAL A 12 -10.32 -10.40 -3.27
CA VAL A 12 -9.43 -11.51 -2.88
C VAL A 12 -9.14 -12.42 -4.07
N HIS A 13 -10.18 -12.85 -4.77
CA HIS A 13 -10.09 -13.74 -5.92
C HIS A 13 -10.16 -12.94 -7.22
N TRP A 14 -9.06 -12.94 -7.96
CA TRP A 14 -8.85 -12.10 -9.15
C TRP A 14 -8.87 -12.95 -10.42
N ARG A 15 -9.52 -12.39 -11.45
CA ARG A 15 -9.48 -12.90 -12.82
C ARG A 15 -8.77 -11.88 -13.69
N GLU A 16 -7.72 -12.31 -14.36
CA GLU A 16 -7.02 -11.48 -15.34
C GLU A 16 -7.99 -11.05 -16.45
N GLN A 17 -7.80 -9.82 -16.93
CA GLN A 17 -8.51 -9.25 -18.06
C GLN A 17 -7.51 -8.82 -19.13
N PRO A 18 -7.94 -8.64 -20.38
CA PRO A 18 -7.10 -7.98 -21.36
C PRO A 18 -6.60 -6.62 -20.85
N VAL A 19 -5.37 -6.26 -21.24
CA VAL A 19 -4.78 -4.96 -20.93
C VAL A 19 -5.74 -3.84 -21.29
N ALA A 20 -6.00 -2.95 -20.33
CA ALA A 20 -6.99 -1.89 -20.46
C ALA A 20 -6.49 -0.75 -21.35
N LEU A 21 -5.24 -0.32 -21.15
CA LEU A 21 -4.65 0.81 -21.87
C LEU A 21 -3.22 0.50 -22.29
N TYR A 22 -2.94 0.63 -23.59
CA TYR A 22 -1.60 0.63 -24.13
C TYR A 22 -1.12 2.07 -24.41
N PRO A 23 0.19 2.36 -24.29
CA PRO A 23 0.75 3.57 -24.85
C PRO A 23 0.62 3.56 -26.38
N ALA A 24 0.82 4.73 -27.00
CA ALA A 24 0.96 4.77 -28.45
C ALA A 24 2.12 3.87 -28.89
N LYS A 25 2.00 3.27 -30.07
CA LYS A 25 3.09 2.47 -30.63
C LYS A 25 4.24 3.40 -30.98
N VAL A 26 5.39 3.17 -30.37
CA VAL A 26 6.63 3.89 -30.65
C VAL A 26 7.45 3.14 -31.70
N THR A 27 8.21 3.87 -32.51
CA THR A 27 9.14 3.29 -33.50
C THR A 27 10.52 3.02 -32.90
N ASN A 28 10.89 3.75 -31.84
CA ASN A 28 12.14 3.57 -31.11
C ASN A 28 11.87 2.86 -29.79
N SER A 29 12.58 1.76 -29.51
CA SER A 29 12.43 0.99 -28.26
C SER A 29 12.87 1.74 -27.01
N SER A 30 13.67 2.80 -27.16
CA SER A 30 14.11 3.66 -26.06
C SER A 30 13.14 4.79 -25.75
N ASP A 31 12.10 4.99 -26.57
CA ASP A 31 11.01 5.91 -26.27
C ASP A 31 10.10 5.26 -25.22
N ASP A 32 10.24 5.72 -23.98
CA ASP A 32 9.53 5.22 -22.80
C ASP A 32 8.22 5.96 -22.51
N SER A 33 7.71 6.74 -23.48
CA SER A 33 6.38 7.36 -23.43
C SER A 33 5.32 6.32 -23.00
N GLY A 34 4.42 6.72 -22.11
CA GLY A 34 3.69 5.77 -21.28
C GLY A 34 2.38 6.28 -20.73
N ARG A 35 1.47 5.35 -20.48
CA ARG A 35 0.27 5.60 -19.66
C ARG A 35 0.67 5.43 -18.19
N PHE A 36 0.89 6.54 -17.51
CA PHE A 36 1.31 6.58 -16.11
C PHE A 36 0.09 6.42 -15.19
N THR A 37 0.30 6.51 -13.87
CA THR A 37 -0.72 6.26 -12.86
C THR A 37 -1.90 7.22 -12.99
N GLY A 38 -3.02 6.83 -12.39
CA GLY A 38 -4.26 7.56 -12.40
C GLY A 38 -5.29 6.87 -11.54
N SER A 39 -6.54 7.28 -11.69
CA SER A 39 -7.68 6.78 -10.92
C SER A 39 -8.88 6.53 -11.82
N ALA A 40 -9.89 5.87 -11.24
CA ALA A 40 -11.15 5.59 -11.89
C ALA A 40 -12.32 6.16 -11.09
N VAL A 41 -13.37 6.58 -11.79
CA VAL A 41 -14.61 7.09 -11.20
C VAL A 41 -15.82 6.63 -12.01
N VAL A 42 -16.92 6.34 -11.33
CA VAL A 42 -18.21 6.08 -11.99
C VAL A 42 -18.87 7.41 -12.34
N ASP A 43 -18.88 7.75 -13.63
CA ASP A 43 -19.58 8.94 -14.16
C ASP A 43 -21.06 8.59 -14.34
N LYS A 44 -21.83 8.71 -13.25
CA LYS A 44 -23.27 8.40 -13.23
C LYS A 44 -24.08 9.23 -14.25
N LYS A 45 -23.63 10.46 -14.57
CA LYS A 45 -24.32 11.34 -15.52
C LYS A 45 -24.24 10.80 -16.95
N ARG A 46 -23.12 10.13 -17.28
CA ARG A 46 -22.89 9.54 -18.60
C ARG A 46 -23.02 8.02 -18.62
N ASP A 47 -23.30 7.41 -17.46
CA ASP A 47 -23.43 5.96 -17.28
C ASP A 47 -22.17 5.20 -17.74
N GLU A 48 -20.99 5.66 -17.34
CA GLU A 48 -19.73 5.06 -17.77
C GLU A 48 -18.69 5.03 -16.64
N LEU A 49 -17.77 4.08 -16.71
CA LEU A 49 -16.52 4.11 -15.97
C LEU A 49 -15.58 5.09 -16.68
N ARG A 50 -15.08 6.09 -15.96
CA ARG A 50 -14.10 7.05 -16.45
C ARG A 50 -12.77 6.82 -15.74
N LEU A 51 -11.73 6.56 -16.52
CA LEU A 51 -10.34 6.60 -16.09
C LEU A 51 -9.81 8.01 -16.30
N VAL A 52 -9.05 8.51 -15.33
CA VAL A 52 -8.32 9.79 -15.39
C VAL A 52 -6.88 9.47 -15.01
N LEU A 53 -5.94 9.74 -15.92
CA LEU A 53 -4.57 9.26 -15.81
C LEU A 53 -3.57 10.23 -16.42
N THR A 54 -2.30 10.07 -16.05
CA THR A 54 -1.22 10.80 -16.68
C THR A 54 -0.82 10.16 -18.00
N ASP A 55 -0.73 10.98 -19.04
CA ASP A 55 0.03 10.68 -20.24
C ASP A 55 1.44 11.23 -20.08
N TYR A 56 2.43 10.35 -20.08
CA TYR A 56 3.84 10.71 -20.06
C TYR A 56 4.41 10.60 -21.47
N ILE A 57 5.05 11.68 -21.93
CA ILE A 57 5.73 11.76 -23.22
C ILE A 57 7.21 12.04 -23.00
N ASN A 58 8.07 11.21 -23.57
CA ASN A 58 9.50 11.42 -23.52
C ASN A 58 9.92 12.54 -24.49
N LEU A 59 10.29 13.70 -23.93
CA LEU A 59 10.66 14.88 -24.70
C LEU A 59 11.94 14.71 -25.54
N ALA A 60 12.80 13.72 -25.24
CA ALA A 60 13.95 13.41 -26.07
C ALA A 60 13.54 12.90 -27.46
N TYR A 61 12.35 12.30 -27.57
CA TYR A 61 11.78 11.80 -28.83
C TYR A 61 10.65 12.69 -29.37
N HIS A 62 10.03 13.50 -28.51
CA HIS A 62 8.92 14.40 -28.86
C HIS A 62 9.13 15.80 -28.24
N PRO A 63 10.10 16.60 -28.73
CA PRO A 63 10.55 17.82 -28.05
C PRO A 63 9.51 18.93 -27.94
N ASP A 64 8.52 18.94 -28.84
CA ASP A 64 7.44 19.94 -28.86
C ASP A 64 6.22 19.52 -28.03
N ALA A 65 6.27 18.36 -27.37
CA ALA A 65 5.18 17.85 -26.55
C ALA A 65 5.19 18.43 -25.13
N VAL A 66 4.07 18.24 -24.42
CA VAL A 66 4.03 18.42 -22.96
C VAL A 66 4.42 17.09 -22.32
N GLN A 67 5.37 17.12 -21.39
CA GLN A 67 5.93 15.90 -20.78
C GLN A 67 4.88 15.10 -20.01
N GLU A 68 4.13 15.75 -19.13
CA GLU A 68 3.08 15.11 -18.34
C GLU A 68 1.77 15.91 -18.48
N SER A 69 0.73 15.23 -18.96
CA SER A 69 -0.62 15.78 -19.10
C SER A 69 -1.65 14.82 -18.52
N VAL A 70 -2.85 15.31 -18.17
CA VAL A 70 -3.94 14.44 -17.68
C VAL A 70 -4.90 14.15 -18.82
N ILE A 71 -5.07 12.87 -19.14
CA ILE A 71 -5.98 12.37 -20.16
C ILE A 71 -7.11 11.54 -19.52
N THR A 72 -8.07 11.10 -20.34
CA THR A 72 -9.15 10.23 -19.90
C THR A 72 -9.43 9.11 -20.88
N ALA A 73 -9.86 7.97 -20.35
CA ALA A 73 -10.45 6.90 -21.14
C ALA A 73 -11.79 6.46 -20.51
N THR A 74 -12.77 6.07 -21.31
CA THR A 74 -14.09 5.67 -20.79
C THR A 74 -14.53 4.29 -21.25
N SER A 75 -15.34 3.63 -20.43
CA SER A 75 -15.87 2.31 -20.70
C SER A 75 -17.30 2.15 -20.20
N LYS A 76 -18.13 1.48 -21.00
CA LYS A 76 -19.50 1.09 -20.64
C LYS A 76 -19.60 -0.30 -20.01
N ASP A 77 -18.64 -1.18 -20.31
CA ASP A 77 -18.60 -2.57 -19.85
C ASP A 77 -17.47 -2.84 -18.84
N GLY A 78 -16.67 -1.80 -18.55
CA GLY A 78 -15.50 -1.88 -17.69
C GLY A 78 -14.42 -2.80 -18.24
N SER A 79 -14.40 -3.11 -19.54
CA SER A 79 -13.42 -4.01 -20.17
C SER A 79 -12.78 -3.41 -21.41
N LYS A 80 -13.55 -2.68 -22.23
CA LYS A 80 -13.06 -1.94 -23.40
C LYS A 80 -13.04 -0.46 -23.10
N PHE A 81 -11.87 0.16 -23.25
CA PHE A 81 -11.67 1.57 -22.92
C PHE A 81 -11.42 2.40 -24.19
N ASN A 82 -12.19 3.47 -24.33
CA ASN A 82 -12.05 4.44 -25.41
C ASN A 82 -11.22 5.62 -24.90
N LEU A 83 -10.01 5.78 -25.42
CA LEU A 83 -9.13 6.88 -25.05
C LEU A 83 -9.59 8.19 -25.70
N ALA A 84 -9.65 9.27 -24.92
CA ALA A 84 -9.92 10.60 -25.44
C ALA A 84 -8.74 11.13 -26.27
N LYS A 85 -9.06 11.90 -27.33
CA LYS A 85 -8.04 12.50 -28.20
C LYS A 85 -7.41 13.78 -27.64
N LYS A 86 -8.07 14.41 -26.67
CA LYS A 86 -7.62 15.66 -26.04
C LYS A 86 -7.44 15.43 -24.55
N PRO A 87 -6.42 16.06 -23.93
CA PRO A 87 -6.25 15.99 -22.49
C PRO A 87 -7.40 16.70 -21.75
N LEU A 88 -7.71 16.22 -20.55
CA LEU A 88 -8.56 16.91 -19.58
C LEU A 88 -7.83 18.11 -18.97
N ILE A 89 -6.55 17.96 -18.66
CA ILE A 89 -5.65 19.02 -18.18
C ILE A 89 -4.39 18.95 -19.03
N ALA A 90 -4.10 20.02 -19.77
CA ALA A 90 -3.08 20.02 -20.82
C ALA A 90 -1.64 19.89 -20.29
N GLY A 91 -1.42 20.17 -19.02
CA GLY A 91 -0.12 20.11 -18.34
C GLY A 91 -0.15 20.87 -17.01
N PRO A 92 1.01 21.00 -16.34
CA PRO A 92 1.13 21.79 -15.13
C PRO A 92 0.77 23.27 -15.38
N PRO A 93 0.36 24.01 -14.33
CA PRO A 93 0.19 25.46 -14.42
C PRO A 93 1.46 26.17 -14.94
N LYS A 94 1.29 27.29 -15.65
CA LYS A 94 2.41 28.01 -16.25
C LYS A 94 3.44 28.43 -15.17
N GLY A 95 4.69 28.03 -15.37
CA GLY A 95 5.81 28.34 -14.46
C GLY A 95 6.02 27.32 -13.33
N GLU A 96 5.25 26.24 -13.30
CA GLU A 96 5.48 25.09 -12.43
C GLU A 96 6.45 24.08 -13.08
N ASP A 97 7.01 23.20 -12.26
CA ASP A 97 7.88 22.10 -12.68
C ASP A 97 7.13 21.10 -13.59
N PRO A 98 7.77 20.47 -14.58
CA PRO A 98 7.11 19.51 -15.47
C PRO A 98 6.65 18.22 -14.78
N PHE A 99 7.14 17.90 -13.58
CA PHE A 99 6.60 16.79 -12.80
C PHE A 99 5.20 17.12 -12.27
N PHE A 100 4.20 16.50 -12.88
CA PHE A 100 2.76 16.74 -12.74
C PHE A 100 1.97 15.48 -13.09
N ARG A 101 1.75 14.59 -12.12
CA ARG A 101 1.17 13.27 -12.41
C ARG A 101 0.35 12.61 -11.31
N ASP A 102 -0.18 11.46 -11.68
CA ASP A 102 -0.91 10.52 -10.84
C ASP A 102 -2.24 11.09 -10.30
N PRO A 103 -3.16 11.52 -11.19
CA PRO A 103 -4.41 12.17 -10.81
C PRO A 103 -5.33 11.23 -10.02
N LYS A 104 -5.75 11.68 -8.83
CA LYS A 104 -6.78 11.01 -8.02
C LYS A 104 -8.06 11.83 -7.97
N VAL A 105 -9.09 11.32 -8.66
CA VAL A 105 -10.42 11.92 -8.68
C VAL A 105 -11.24 11.46 -7.47
N PHE A 106 -11.96 12.39 -6.85
CA PHE A 106 -12.94 12.12 -5.81
C PHE A 106 -14.10 13.10 -5.87
N ARG A 107 -15.23 12.72 -5.24
CA ARG A 107 -16.35 13.63 -5.02
C ARG A 107 -16.17 14.27 -3.65
N ASP A 108 -16.06 15.59 -3.61
CA ASP A 108 -15.88 16.33 -2.37
C ASP A 108 -17.24 16.48 -1.66
N PRO A 109 -17.41 15.96 -0.44
CA PRO A 109 -18.66 16.10 0.30
C PRO A 109 -18.87 17.53 0.85
N THR A 110 -17.85 18.39 0.88
CA THR A 110 -17.94 19.75 1.45
C THR A 110 -18.71 20.72 0.55
N ASP A 111 -18.54 20.60 -0.77
CA ASP A 111 -19.18 21.47 -1.78
C ASP A 111 -19.90 20.69 -2.89
N ASN A 112 -19.89 19.36 -2.83
CA ASN A 112 -20.48 18.46 -3.81
C ASN A 112 -19.94 18.69 -5.24
N LYS A 113 -18.66 19.04 -5.40
CA LYS A 113 -17.98 19.08 -6.70
C LYS A 113 -17.11 17.85 -6.91
N TRP A 114 -16.79 17.56 -8.18
CA TRP A 114 -15.68 16.66 -8.47
C TRP A 114 -14.37 17.41 -8.24
N LYS A 115 -13.43 16.76 -7.58
CA LYS A 115 -12.07 17.26 -7.37
C LYS A 115 -11.08 16.25 -7.94
N VAL A 116 -9.91 16.73 -8.33
CA VAL A 116 -8.76 15.88 -8.64
C VAL A 116 -7.52 16.46 -7.99
N VAL A 117 -6.78 15.59 -7.29
CA VAL A 117 -5.45 15.91 -6.76
C VAL A 117 -4.38 15.36 -7.68
N ILE A 118 -3.30 16.11 -7.88
CA ILE A 118 -2.20 15.76 -8.78
C ILE A 118 -0.89 16.03 -8.06
N GLY A 119 0.01 15.05 -8.11
CA GLY A 119 1.34 15.14 -7.50
C GLY A 119 2.20 16.05 -8.35
N ALA A 120 2.84 17.02 -7.72
CA ALA A 120 3.69 17.97 -8.41
C ALA A 120 4.93 18.33 -7.60
N THR A 121 5.86 18.98 -8.27
CA THR A 121 7.09 19.50 -7.66
C THR A 121 7.05 21.03 -7.69
N LYS A 122 7.56 21.68 -6.64
CA LYS A 122 7.87 23.10 -6.64
C LYS A 122 9.29 23.28 -6.13
N GLU A 123 10.16 23.78 -6.99
CA GLU A 123 11.57 24.05 -6.67
C GLU A 123 12.29 22.80 -6.12
N ASP A 124 12.39 22.65 -4.80
CA ASP A 124 13.04 21.54 -4.10
C ASP A 124 12.10 20.73 -3.17
N TYR A 125 10.79 21.00 -3.18
CA TYR A 125 9.80 20.28 -2.38
C TYR A 125 8.63 19.74 -3.21
N GLY A 126 8.03 18.66 -2.72
CA GLY A 126 6.81 18.09 -3.27
C GLY A 126 5.56 18.85 -2.84
N GLN A 127 4.56 18.89 -3.72
CA GLN A 127 3.26 19.49 -3.45
C GLN A 127 2.14 18.67 -4.10
N VAL A 128 0.91 18.91 -3.66
CA VAL A 128 -0.30 18.36 -4.26
C VAL A 128 -1.14 19.51 -4.77
N GLN A 129 -1.40 19.52 -6.07
CA GLN A 129 -2.25 20.50 -6.73
C GLN A 129 -3.70 20.03 -6.75
N LEU A 130 -4.65 20.97 -6.61
CA LEU A 130 -6.09 20.73 -6.60
C LEU A 130 -6.75 21.36 -7.83
N TYR A 131 -7.59 20.58 -8.48
CA TYR A 131 -8.49 21.05 -9.53
C TYR A 131 -9.93 20.63 -9.20
N GLU A 132 -10.91 21.36 -9.74
CA GLU A 132 -12.32 21.05 -9.56
C GLU A 132 -13.09 21.01 -10.88
N SER A 133 -14.21 20.29 -10.88
CA SER A 133 -15.09 20.10 -12.03
C SER A 133 -16.53 19.85 -11.59
N ASP A 134 -17.48 20.37 -12.35
CA ASP A 134 -18.90 20.02 -12.21
C ASP A 134 -19.26 18.74 -12.99
N ASP A 135 -18.49 18.39 -14.02
CA ASP A 135 -18.90 17.43 -15.04
C ASP A 135 -17.87 16.34 -15.41
N LEU A 136 -16.73 16.27 -14.70
CA LEU A 136 -15.58 15.39 -14.93
C LEU A 136 -14.82 15.63 -16.24
N VAL A 137 -15.21 16.62 -17.03
CA VAL A 137 -14.63 16.89 -18.35
C VAL A 137 -13.88 18.22 -18.37
N LYS A 138 -14.47 19.27 -17.78
CA LYS A 138 -13.82 20.58 -17.67
C LYS A 138 -13.28 20.75 -16.26
N TRP A 139 -11.97 20.98 -16.16
CA TRP A 139 -11.28 21.12 -14.89
C TRP A 139 -10.72 22.54 -14.75
N SER A 140 -10.92 23.13 -13.58
CA SER A 140 -10.39 24.44 -13.21
C SER A 140 -9.38 24.28 -12.09
N TYR A 141 -8.22 24.93 -12.23
CA TYR A 141 -7.19 24.93 -11.18
C TYR A 141 -7.69 25.73 -9.97
N VAL A 142 -7.63 25.12 -8.79
CA VAL A 142 -8.02 25.75 -7.52
C VAL A 142 -6.79 26.35 -6.83
N GLY A 143 -5.69 25.60 -6.80
CA GLY A 143 -4.48 25.99 -6.09
C GLY A 143 -3.70 24.78 -5.57
N VAL A 144 -2.79 25.03 -4.64
CA VAL A 144 -2.05 23.99 -3.92
C VAL A 144 -2.88 23.52 -2.74
N LEU A 145 -3.23 22.22 -2.71
CA LEU A 145 -3.94 21.59 -1.60
C LEU A 145 -3.07 21.55 -0.35
N TYR A 146 -1.84 21.08 -0.52
CA TYR A 146 -0.86 20.85 0.52
C TYR A 146 0.54 20.82 -0.11
N ALA A 147 1.52 21.38 0.59
CA ALA A 147 2.91 21.40 0.18
C ALA A 147 3.81 20.91 1.33
N GLY A 148 4.89 20.23 0.95
CA GLY A 148 5.94 19.87 1.89
C GLY A 148 6.84 21.05 2.23
N ASP A 149 7.80 20.76 3.10
CA ASP A 149 8.89 21.64 3.53
C ASP A 149 10.24 21.17 2.97
N GLY A 150 10.23 20.23 2.01
CA GLY A 150 11.41 19.57 1.45
C GLY A 150 11.93 18.36 2.24
N SER A 151 11.52 18.17 3.51
CA SER A 151 12.00 17.08 4.36
C SER A 151 11.61 15.68 3.85
N ASN A 152 10.49 15.60 3.12
CA ASN A 152 9.94 14.37 2.59
C ASN A 152 10.13 14.25 1.08
N GLY A 153 11.19 14.84 0.53
CA GLY A 153 11.55 14.72 -0.88
C GLY A 153 10.88 15.74 -1.80
N LYS A 154 11.52 15.92 -2.96
CA LYS A 154 11.15 16.92 -3.98
C LYS A 154 9.92 16.51 -4.80
N LEU A 155 9.72 15.21 -4.98
CA LEU A 155 8.70 14.67 -5.88
C LEU A 155 7.71 13.83 -5.09
N TRP A 156 6.44 14.22 -5.12
CA TRP A 156 5.35 13.47 -4.50
C TRP A 156 4.54 12.75 -5.56
N GLU A 157 4.48 11.43 -5.44
CA GLU A 157 3.85 10.53 -6.40
C GLU A 157 2.56 9.94 -5.83
N CYS A 158 1.66 9.55 -6.72
CA CYS A 158 0.43 8.82 -6.40
C CYS A 158 -0.41 9.43 -5.27
N PRO A 159 -0.68 10.75 -5.25
CA PRO A 159 -1.43 11.33 -4.16
C PRO A 159 -2.83 10.73 -4.09
N ASN A 160 -3.24 10.30 -2.90
CA ASN A 160 -4.61 9.91 -2.62
C ASN A 160 -5.17 10.80 -1.53
N PHE A 161 -6.28 11.49 -1.80
CA PHE A 161 -6.92 12.40 -0.86
C PHE A 161 -8.38 12.03 -0.65
N PHE A 162 -8.77 11.76 0.59
CA PHE A 162 -10.11 11.26 0.90
C PHE A 162 -10.50 11.52 2.37
N PRO A 163 -11.81 11.62 2.66
CA PRO A 163 -12.30 11.62 4.02
C PRO A 163 -12.26 10.20 4.61
N LEU A 164 -11.87 10.07 5.87
CA LEU A 164 -11.85 8.83 6.64
C LEU A 164 -12.28 9.14 8.08
N GLU A 165 -13.43 8.59 8.49
CA GLU A 165 -14.04 8.89 9.80
C GLU A 165 -14.20 10.41 10.02
N ASP A 166 -13.61 10.96 11.07
CA ASP A 166 -13.65 12.39 11.43
C ASP A 166 -12.49 13.21 10.82
N LYS A 167 -11.67 12.61 9.96
CA LYS A 167 -10.47 13.24 9.38
C LYS A 167 -10.46 13.20 7.85
N TRP A 168 -9.54 13.98 7.29
CA TRP A 168 -9.06 13.82 5.93
C TRP A 168 -7.68 13.19 5.92
N VAL A 169 -7.44 12.35 4.93
CA VAL A 169 -6.17 11.64 4.74
C VAL A 169 -5.57 12.05 3.40
N LEU A 170 -4.31 12.46 3.41
CA LEU A 170 -3.49 12.59 2.22
C LEU A 170 -2.39 11.53 2.26
N PHE A 171 -2.37 10.63 1.28
CA PHE A 171 -1.23 9.76 1.02
C PHE A 171 -0.40 10.31 -0.13
N TYR A 172 0.92 10.10 -0.11
CA TYR A 172 1.81 10.29 -1.25
C TYR A 172 3.08 9.44 -1.11
N GLY A 173 3.65 9.02 -2.22
CA GLY A 173 4.97 8.40 -2.28
C GLY A 173 6.06 9.46 -2.45
N SER A 174 7.16 9.35 -1.71
CA SER A 174 8.38 10.12 -2.00
C SER A 174 9.64 9.47 -1.43
N ASN A 175 10.77 9.63 -2.10
CA ASN A 175 12.08 9.08 -1.71
C ASN A 175 12.04 7.57 -1.38
N GLY A 176 11.20 6.81 -2.07
CA GLY A 176 11.04 5.37 -1.84
C GLY A 176 10.26 4.99 -0.58
N LEU A 177 9.53 5.94 0.01
CA LEU A 177 8.66 5.72 1.17
C LEU A 177 7.23 6.17 0.86
N GLY A 178 6.25 5.42 1.36
CA GLY A 178 4.86 5.87 1.40
C GLY A 178 4.59 6.70 2.64
N TRP A 179 4.17 7.94 2.47
CA TRP A 179 3.79 8.86 3.54
C TRP A 179 2.29 9.03 3.61
N TYR A 180 1.78 9.27 4.82
CA TYR A 180 0.44 9.81 5.00
C TYR A 180 0.47 11.05 5.90
N GLU A 181 -0.54 11.88 5.71
CA GLU A 181 -0.94 12.98 6.56
C GLU A 181 -2.40 12.78 6.93
N THR A 182 -2.74 13.00 8.20
CA THR A 182 -4.13 13.05 8.69
C THR A 182 -4.39 14.46 9.20
N GLY A 183 -5.59 14.98 8.97
CA GLY A 183 -5.93 16.33 9.40
C GLY A 183 -7.29 16.83 8.94
N THR A 184 -7.40 18.14 8.74
CA THR A 184 -8.65 18.82 8.37
C THR A 184 -8.56 19.46 6.99
N TYR A 185 -9.73 19.63 6.36
CA TYR A 185 -9.85 20.17 5.01
C TYR A 185 -11.07 21.09 4.94
N ASN A 186 -10.90 22.24 4.30
CA ASN A 186 -11.93 23.29 4.21
C ASN A 186 -12.55 23.46 2.80
N GLY A 187 -12.32 22.51 1.89
CA GLY A 187 -12.78 22.58 0.49
C GLY A 187 -11.73 23.10 -0.51
N THR A 188 -10.63 23.69 -0.02
CA THR A 188 -9.50 24.13 -0.87
C THR A 188 -8.12 23.78 -0.32
N THR A 189 -7.95 23.83 1.00
CA THR A 189 -6.65 23.67 1.66
C THR A 189 -6.72 22.60 2.73
N PHE A 190 -5.72 21.71 2.75
CA PHE A 190 -5.56 20.68 3.77
C PHE A 190 -4.57 21.13 4.84
N THR A 191 -4.94 20.97 6.11
CA THR A 191 -4.07 21.24 7.25
C THR A 191 -3.72 19.93 7.92
N SER A 192 -2.44 19.52 7.81
CA SER A 192 -1.95 18.31 8.47
C SER A 192 -1.90 18.51 9.98
N GLU A 193 -2.38 17.50 10.70
CA GLU A 193 -2.28 17.36 12.15
C GLU A 193 -1.26 16.29 12.54
N LYS A 194 -1.11 15.26 11.70
CA LYS A 194 -0.21 14.14 11.98
C LYS A 194 0.28 13.46 10.71
N ARG A 195 1.61 13.35 10.62
CA ARG A 195 2.37 12.63 9.61
C ARG A 195 2.77 11.25 10.10
N GLY A 196 2.80 10.27 9.19
CA GLY A 196 3.40 8.96 9.43
C GLY A 196 3.77 8.22 8.15
N LEU A 197 4.35 7.03 8.32
CA LEU A 197 4.56 6.11 7.20
C LEU A 197 3.29 5.31 6.95
N LEU A 198 2.96 5.11 5.67
CA LEU A 198 1.86 4.24 5.26
C LEU A 198 2.09 2.78 5.72
N ASP A 199 3.33 2.35 5.65
CA ASP A 199 3.77 1.01 5.98
C ASP A 199 5.16 1.11 6.59
N GLU A 200 5.37 0.39 7.68
CA GLU A 200 6.58 0.44 8.48
C GLU A 200 7.63 -0.54 7.96
N GLY A 201 7.27 -1.36 6.95
CA GLY A 201 8.15 -2.24 6.21
C GLY A 201 8.73 -1.61 4.93
N PRO A 202 9.69 -2.29 4.30
CA PRO A 202 10.39 -1.74 3.13
C PRO A 202 9.57 -1.79 1.83
N ALA A 203 8.51 -2.60 1.76
CA ALA A 203 7.85 -2.92 0.49
C ALA A 203 6.41 -2.42 0.46
N SER A 204 6.23 -1.09 0.47
CA SER A 204 4.92 -0.47 0.23
C SER A 204 5.09 0.94 -0.36
N TYR A 205 4.54 1.13 -1.55
CA TYR A 205 4.55 2.41 -2.26
C TYR A 205 3.32 2.53 -3.17
N ALA A 206 3.12 3.71 -3.76
CA ALA A 206 2.08 3.95 -4.77
C ALA A 206 0.68 3.43 -4.38
N MET A 207 0.26 3.65 -3.13
CA MET A 207 -1.05 3.22 -2.64
C MET A 207 -2.18 3.81 -3.47
N GLN A 208 -3.23 3.02 -3.70
CA GLN A 208 -4.48 3.46 -4.30
C GLN A 208 -5.63 3.19 -3.36
N TRP A 209 -6.38 4.25 -3.02
CA TRP A 209 -7.56 4.19 -2.18
C TRP A 209 -8.83 4.10 -3.03
N TYR A 210 -9.82 3.34 -2.56
CA TYR A 210 -11.16 3.29 -3.13
C TYR A 210 -12.20 2.97 -2.06
N LYS A 211 -13.45 3.36 -2.31
CA LYS A 211 -14.61 2.91 -1.53
C LYS A 211 -15.27 1.74 -2.20
N ASP A 212 -15.61 0.71 -1.44
CA ASP A 212 -16.45 -0.37 -1.92
C ASP A 212 -17.95 -0.03 -1.84
N GLU A 213 -18.80 -0.95 -2.28
CA GLU A 213 -20.26 -0.75 -2.27
C GLU A 213 -20.86 -0.68 -0.87
N SER A 214 -20.15 -1.20 0.14
CA SER A 214 -20.51 -1.09 1.56
C SER A 214 -20.02 0.20 2.21
N GLY A 215 -19.30 1.05 1.46
CA GLY A 215 -18.75 2.31 1.92
C GLY A 215 -17.42 2.20 2.69
N ARG A 216 -16.82 1.00 2.75
CA ARG A 216 -15.52 0.77 3.41
C ARG A 216 -14.42 1.49 2.65
N ASP A 217 -13.50 2.10 3.38
CA ASP A 217 -12.29 2.70 2.82
C ASP A 217 -11.22 1.62 2.65
N LEU A 218 -10.98 1.22 1.41
CA LEU A 218 -10.05 0.16 1.06
C LEU A 218 -8.81 0.72 0.36
N ALA A 219 -7.70 0.01 0.51
CA ALA A 219 -6.43 0.36 -0.12
C ALA A 219 -5.66 -0.88 -0.57
N ILE A 220 -4.93 -0.70 -1.67
CA ILE A 220 -3.93 -1.64 -2.19
C ILE A 220 -2.65 -0.86 -2.44
N THR A 221 -1.50 -1.48 -2.19
CA THR A 221 -0.18 -0.86 -2.35
C THR A 221 0.70 -1.71 -3.25
N TRP A 222 1.59 -1.08 -4.02
CA TRP A 222 2.65 -1.79 -4.72
C TRP A 222 3.67 -2.26 -3.67
N MET A 223 3.87 -3.58 -3.55
CA MET A 223 4.79 -4.16 -2.57
C MET A 223 6.25 -4.06 -3.03
N ALA A 224 6.73 -2.82 -3.08
CA ALA A 224 8.06 -2.45 -3.52
C ALA A 224 8.40 -1.03 -3.07
N ASN A 225 9.62 -0.62 -3.39
CA ASN A 225 10.02 0.77 -3.43
C ASN A 225 11.11 0.97 -4.50
N TRP A 226 11.41 2.22 -4.85
CA TRP A 226 12.47 2.54 -5.82
C TRP A 226 13.89 2.13 -5.38
N PRO A 227 14.26 2.19 -4.09
CA PRO A 227 15.55 1.69 -3.61
C PRO A 227 15.72 0.17 -3.64
N SER A 228 14.66 -0.61 -3.92
CA SER A 228 14.70 -2.08 -3.91
C SER A 228 15.72 -2.60 -4.92
N PRO A 229 16.87 -3.15 -4.47
CA PRO A 229 18.02 -3.34 -5.35
C PRO A 229 17.92 -4.58 -6.24
N LYS A 230 17.00 -5.50 -5.95
CA LYS A 230 16.94 -6.81 -6.61
C LYS A 230 15.49 -7.28 -6.78
N TRP A 231 15.19 -7.78 -7.97
CA TRP A 231 13.96 -8.48 -8.31
C TRP A 231 14.29 -9.92 -8.71
N PRO A 232 14.59 -10.83 -7.76
CA PRO A 232 14.93 -12.22 -8.08
C PRO A 232 13.86 -12.89 -8.94
N SER A 233 12.59 -12.52 -8.77
CA SER A 233 11.47 -12.98 -9.57
C SER A 233 11.62 -12.77 -11.08
N ARG A 234 12.48 -11.84 -11.54
CA ARG A 234 12.66 -11.56 -12.98
C ARG A 234 13.13 -12.78 -13.77
N VAL A 235 13.90 -13.67 -13.14
CA VAL A 235 14.31 -14.94 -13.80
C VAL A 235 13.12 -15.86 -14.07
N ASN A 236 12.00 -15.64 -13.37
CA ASN A 236 10.73 -16.35 -13.54
C ASN A 236 9.70 -15.53 -14.35
N GLY A 237 10.13 -14.45 -15.01
CA GLY A 237 9.29 -13.67 -15.92
C GLY A 237 8.35 -12.65 -15.26
N TRP A 238 8.51 -12.33 -13.97
CA TRP A 238 7.67 -11.33 -13.30
C TRP A 238 8.46 -10.45 -12.31
N ALA A 239 7.96 -9.25 -12.00
CA ALA A 239 8.54 -8.36 -11.01
C ALA A 239 7.49 -7.46 -10.38
N GLY A 240 7.48 -7.40 -9.05
CA GLY A 240 6.50 -6.65 -8.28
C GLY A 240 5.16 -7.37 -8.14
N GLN A 241 4.44 -7.02 -7.09
CA GLN A 241 3.12 -7.52 -6.78
C GLN A 241 2.37 -6.47 -5.97
N GLN A 242 1.05 -6.64 -5.88
CA GLN A 242 0.22 -5.82 -5.01
C GLN A 242 0.17 -6.42 -3.61
N SER A 243 -0.05 -5.59 -2.60
CA SER A 243 -0.42 -6.04 -1.26
C SER A 243 -1.78 -6.69 -1.26
N ILE A 244 -2.13 -7.40 -0.18
CA ILE A 244 -3.54 -7.67 0.10
C ILE A 244 -4.33 -6.37 0.19
N THR A 245 -5.62 -6.46 -0.09
CA THR A 245 -6.56 -5.36 0.17
C THR A 245 -6.67 -5.13 1.67
N ARG A 246 -6.50 -3.87 2.07
CA ARG A 246 -6.56 -3.40 3.46
C ARG A 246 -7.77 -2.51 3.65
N GLU A 247 -8.46 -2.63 4.77
CA GLU A 247 -9.42 -1.64 5.23
C GLU A 247 -8.70 -0.61 6.11
N LEU A 248 -8.97 0.66 5.86
CA LEU A 248 -8.37 1.81 6.54
C LEU A 248 -9.24 2.28 7.71
N PHE A 249 -8.62 2.88 8.72
CA PHE A 249 -9.30 3.51 9.85
C PHE A 249 -8.42 4.57 10.53
N ILE A 250 -9.01 5.42 11.37
CA ILE A 250 -8.24 6.37 12.20
C ILE A 250 -7.90 5.71 13.54
N ARG A 251 -6.61 5.62 13.85
CA ARG A 251 -6.13 5.10 15.13
C ARG A 251 -6.44 6.08 16.25
N LYS A 252 -6.46 5.60 17.49
CA LYS A 252 -6.68 6.43 18.70
C LYS A 252 -5.70 7.61 18.83
N ASP A 253 -4.50 7.48 18.27
CA ASP A 253 -3.48 8.52 18.28
C ASP A 253 -3.63 9.52 17.12
N GLY A 254 -4.74 9.47 16.38
CA GLY A 254 -5.04 10.29 15.21
C GLY A 254 -4.36 9.83 13.92
N GLY A 255 -3.50 8.81 13.95
CA GLY A 255 -2.79 8.31 12.77
C GLY A 255 -3.61 7.36 11.90
N LEU A 256 -3.10 7.03 10.72
CA LEU A 256 -3.71 6.05 9.83
C LEU A 256 -3.46 4.61 10.34
N GLY A 257 -4.51 3.79 10.32
CA GLY A 257 -4.49 2.39 10.67
C GLY A 257 -4.96 1.49 9.52
N HIS A 258 -4.42 0.28 9.48
CA HIS A 258 -4.73 -0.74 8.48
C HIS A 258 -5.20 -2.03 9.16
N ARG A 259 -6.21 -2.68 8.58
CA ARG A 259 -6.59 -4.05 8.95
C ARG A 259 -6.84 -4.89 7.69
N PRO A 260 -6.54 -6.19 7.70
CA PRO A 260 -6.90 -7.09 6.60
C PRO A 260 -8.42 -7.18 6.46
N ILE A 261 -8.92 -7.21 5.24
CA ILE A 261 -10.35 -7.41 4.99
C ILE A 261 -10.81 -8.82 5.43
N PRO A 262 -12.03 -8.98 5.96
CA PRO A 262 -12.51 -10.27 6.43
C PRO A 262 -12.62 -11.34 5.32
N GLU A 263 -12.80 -10.91 4.07
CA GLU A 263 -12.92 -11.76 2.89
C GLU A 263 -11.68 -12.63 2.68
N LEU A 264 -10.49 -12.22 3.15
CA LEU A 264 -9.25 -13.00 3.07
C LEU A 264 -9.33 -14.37 3.77
N LYS A 265 -10.36 -14.59 4.61
CA LYS A 265 -10.66 -15.93 5.16
C LYS A 265 -11.02 -16.95 4.08
N SER A 266 -11.52 -16.51 2.93
CA SER A 266 -11.89 -17.38 1.81
C SER A 266 -10.68 -18.10 1.20
N LEU A 267 -9.47 -17.57 1.39
CA LEU A 267 -8.22 -18.20 0.96
C LEU A 267 -7.82 -19.42 1.80
N ALA A 268 -8.51 -19.76 2.90
CA ALA A 268 -8.15 -20.94 3.69
C ALA A 268 -8.25 -22.22 2.84
N SER A 269 -7.11 -22.89 2.61
CA SER A 269 -7.03 -24.06 1.71
C SER A 269 -6.96 -25.41 2.44
N GLY A 270 -6.95 -25.41 3.78
CA GLY A 270 -6.78 -26.63 4.55
C GLY A 270 -7.00 -26.45 6.05
N PRO A 271 -6.76 -27.52 6.85
CA PRO A 271 -6.98 -27.50 8.28
C PRO A 271 -6.08 -26.45 8.96
N THR A 272 -6.69 -25.66 9.84
CA THR A 272 -5.97 -24.67 10.65
C THR A 272 -5.34 -25.34 11.87
N LYS A 273 -4.02 -25.20 12.04
CA LYS A 273 -3.35 -25.58 13.28
C LYS A 273 -3.62 -24.53 14.34
N LYS A 274 -4.27 -24.92 15.44
CA LYS A 274 -4.60 -24.03 16.55
C LYS A 274 -3.83 -24.44 17.81
N LEU A 275 -3.30 -23.45 18.52
CA LEU A 275 -2.80 -23.59 19.88
C LEU A 275 -3.66 -22.68 20.78
N GLY A 276 -4.23 -23.25 21.83
CA GLY A 276 -4.94 -22.49 22.86
C GLY A 276 -3.98 -21.72 23.76
N ARG A 277 -4.44 -21.41 24.98
CA ARG A 277 -3.60 -20.72 25.97
C ARG A 277 -2.32 -21.53 26.24
N THR A 278 -1.17 -20.91 26.07
CA THR A 278 0.14 -21.55 26.27
C THR A 278 1.17 -20.53 26.78
N LYS A 279 2.29 -21.05 27.30
CA LYS A 279 3.43 -20.27 27.77
C LYS A 279 4.62 -20.49 26.83
N VAL A 280 5.18 -19.42 26.30
CA VAL A 280 6.43 -19.47 25.54
C VAL A 280 7.57 -19.06 26.48
N THR A 281 8.66 -19.83 26.45
CA THR A 281 9.85 -19.61 27.29
C THR A 281 11.06 -19.30 26.40
N PRO A 282 12.25 -19.04 26.97
CA PRO A 282 13.48 -18.88 26.18
C PRO A 282 13.86 -20.11 25.33
N LYS A 283 13.32 -21.30 25.63
CA LYS A 283 13.50 -22.50 24.78
C LYS A 283 12.71 -22.43 23.46
N GLY A 284 11.75 -21.50 23.36
CA GLY A 284 10.91 -21.33 22.19
C GLY A 284 9.74 -22.31 22.07
N LEU A 285 8.90 -22.03 21.08
CA LEU A 285 7.75 -22.82 20.67
C LEU A 285 7.71 -22.85 19.14
N ARG A 286 7.79 -24.05 18.56
CA ARG A 286 7.57 -24.25 17.11
C ARG A 286 6.08 -24.21 16.81
N ILE A 287 5.66 -23.20 16.04
CA ILE A 287 4.26 -23.02 15.63
C ILE A 287 3.94 -23.94 14.46
N GLY A 288 4.80 -24.01 13.44
CA GLY A 288 4.59 -24.85 12.27
C GLY A 288 5.62 -24.59 11.18
N SER A 289 5.32 -25.04 9.97
CA SER A 289 6.07 -24.71 8.75
C SER A 289 5.09 -24.44 7.61
N SER A 290 5.31 -23.39 6.83
CA SER A 290 4.55 -23.13 5.60
C SER A 290 5.25 -22.11 4.71
N LYS A 291 5.10 -22.26 3.39
CA LYS A 291 5.43 -21.20 2.42
C LYS A 291 4.30 -20.19 2.24
N SER A 292 3.05 -20.59 2.45
CA SER A 292 1.88 -19.74 2.24
C SER A 292 0.83 -20.00 3.31
N ALA A 293 0.64 -19.05 4.22
CA ALA A 293 -0.25 -19.19 5.36
C ALA A 293 -0.64 -17.85 5.97
N ARG A 294 -1.80 -17.80 6.62
CA ARG A 294 -2.17 -16.76 7.57
C ARG A 294 -1.87 -17.24 8.98
N LEU A 295 -1.12 -16.45 9.73
CA LEU A 295 -0.76 -16.67 11.12
C LEU A 295 -1.38 -15.57 11.98
N THR A 296 -2.26 -15.96 12.90
CA THR A 296 -2.79 -15.05 13.93
C THR A 296 -2.23 -15.41 15.29
N ILE A 297 -1.80 -14.41 16.05
CA ILE A 297 -1.27 -14.57 17.41
C ILE A 297 -1.92 -13.54 18.32
N SER A 298 -2.40 -13.99 19.48
CA SER A 298 -2.89 -13.13 20.56
C SER A 298 -2.05 -13.36 21.81
N VAL A 299 -1.40 -12.31 22.29
CA VAL A 299 -0.56 -12.30 23.49
C VAL A 299 -1.29 -11.55 24.61
N ASP A 300 -1.25 -12.14 25.81
CA ASP A 300 -1.69 -11.52 27.05
C ASP A 300 -0.49 -10.83 27.73
N LEU A 301 -0.35 -9.52 27.52
CA LEU A 301 0.76 -8.76 28.11
C LEU A 301 0.63 -8.60 29.62
N ALA A 302 -0.59 -8.72 30.17
CA ALA A 302 -0.82 -8.63 31.61
C ALA A 302 -0.31 -9.88 32.34
N SER A 303 -0.49 -11.05 31.72
CA SER A 303 -0.02 -12.35 32.25
C SER A 303 1.41 -12.72 31.82
N SER A 304 2.14 -11.81 31.18
CA SER A 304 3.52 -12.02 30.70
C SER A 304 4.53 -11.25 31.55
N ASP A 305 5.68 -11.85 31.84
CA ASP A 305 6.85 -11.20 32.46
C ASP A 305 8.05 -11.08 31.50
N ALA A 306 7.98 -11.71 30.32
CA ALA A 306 8.98 -11.52 29.26
C ALA A 306 9.18 -10.03 28.91
N THR A 307 10.44 -9.65 28.72
CA THR A 307 10.84 -8.29 28.34
C THR A 307 10.65 -8.06 26.84
N SER A 308 10.81 -9.10 26.03
CA SER A 308 10.49 -9.10 24.60
C SER A 308 10.11 -10.51 24.14
N PHE A 309 9.60 -10.60 22.92
CA PHE A 309 9.48 -11.88 22.21
C PHE A 309 9.89 -11.70 20.76
N THR A 310 10.39 -12.78 20.16
CA THR A 310 10.82 -12.81 18.76
C THR A 310 10.10 -13.94 18.03
N LEU A 311 9.41 -13.59 16.95
CA LEU A 311 8.82 -14.51 16.00
C LEU A 311 9.77 -14.65 14.81
N SER A 312 10.16 -15.88 14.49
CA SER A 312 10.92 -16.22 13.29
C SER A 312 9.97 -16.73 12.21
N LEU A 313 10.10 -16.18 11.00
CA LEU A 313 9.27 -16.45 9.83
C LEU A 313 10.18 -16.85 8.66
N PHE A 314 9.73 -17.77 7.81
CA PHE A 314 10.56 -18.37 6.75
C PHE A 314 11.90 -18.86 7.28
N LYS A 315 11.89 -19.51 8.46
CA LYS A 315 13.12 -19.90 9.15
C LYS A 315 13.67 -21.23 8.62
N SER A 316 14.99 -21.28 8.51
CA SER A 316 15.84 -22.48 8.42
C SER A 316 17.10 -22.24 9.27
N ASP A 317 18.08 -23.16 9.23
CA ASP A 317 19.38 -22.95 9.89
C ASP A 317 20.12 -21.70 9.40
N PRO A 318 20.21 -21.42 8.08
CA PRO A 318 20.96 -20.27 7.58
C PRO A 318 20.21 -18.93 7.61
N GLU A 319 18.88 -18.90 7.73
CA GLU A 319 18.11 -17.65 7.55
C GLU A 319 16.75 -17.61 8.25
N ALA A 320 16.26 -16.38 8.50
CA ALA A 320 14.92 -16.10 8.97
C ALA A 320 14.60 -14.60 8.85
N ALA A 321 13.34 -14.26 8.61
CA ALA A 321 12.81 -12.93 8.96
C ALA A 321 12.44 -12.92 10.44
N LEU A 322 12.93 -11.93 11.19
CA LEU A 322 12.71 -11.86 12.65
C LEU A 322 11.83 -10.67 13.00
N LEU A 323 10.68 -10.94 13.60
CA LEU A 323 9.77 -9.91 14.13
C LEU A 323 9.88 -9.88 15.65
N THR A 324 10.43 -8.81 16.22
CA THR A 324 10.68 -8.68 17.66
C THR A 324 9.85 -7.55 18.26
N PHE A 325 9.04 -7.87 19.27
CA PHE A 325 8.34 -6.89 20.08
C PHE A 325 9.12 -6.65 21.38
N ASP A 326 9.58 -5.42 21.59
CA ASP A 326 10.22 -4.97 22.83
C ASP A 326 9.21 -4.22 23.69
N ARG A 327 8.90 -4.75 24.88
CA ARG A 327 7.90 -4.20 25.79
C ARG A 327 8.36 -2.91 26.48
N GLY A 328 9.66 -2.79 26.74
CA GLY A 328 10.26 -1.62 27.37
C GLY A 328 10.23 -0.43 26.43
N ALA A 329 10.71 -0.64 25.20
CA ALA A 329 10.74 0.36 24.14
C ALA A 329 9.37 0.63 23.51
N GLY A 330 8.39 -0.28 23.65
CA GLY A 330 7.09 -0.16 23.00
C GLY A 330 7.21 -0.19 21.48
N SER A 331 8.09 -1.04 20.95
CA SER A 331 8.39 -1.08 19.52
C SER A 331 8.35 -2.49 18.96
N LEU A 332 7.89 -2.59 17.72
CA LEU A 332 7.93 -3.81 16.92
C LEU A 332 8.97 -3.60 15.82
N THR A 333 9.93 -4.52 15.70
CA THR A 333 11.00 -4.44 14.70
C THR A 333 10.99 -5.67 13.83
N LEU A 334 10.89 -5.48 12.51
CA LEU A 334 11.10 -6.51 11.49
C LEU A 334 12.56 -6.44 11.02
N ASP A 335 13.31 -7.51 11.23
CA ASP A 335 14.69 -7.69 10.75
C ASP A 335 14.69 -8.63 9.54
N THR A 336 15.06 -8.09 8.38
CA THR A 336 15.20 -8.80 7.11
C THR A 336 16.66 -8.92 6.67
N THR A 337 17.64 -8.61 7.54
CA THR A 337 19.07 -8.59 7.18
C THR A 337 19.59 -9.95 6.70
N ASN A 338 19.03 -11.04 7.23
CA ASN A 338 19.36 -12.42 6.85
C ASN A 338 18.09 -13.21 6.53
N ALA A 339 17.25 -12.66 5.65
CA ALA A 339 15.95 -13.22 5.27
C ALA A 339 15.81 -13.30 3.74
N GLY A 340 16.64 -14.13 3.10
CA GLY A 340 16.58 -14.33 1.66
C GLY A 340 17.21 -13.22 0.80
N TYR A 341 16.65 -13.01 -0.39
CA TYR A 341 17.13 -12.04 -1.39
C TYR A 341 16.33 -10.73 -1.44
N GLY A 342 15.43 -10.51 -0.49
CA GLY A 342 14.70 -9.27 -0.30
C GLY A 342 15.58 -8.07 0.11
N GLN A 343 14.94 -6.94 0.43
CA GLN A 343 15.65 -5.75 0.92
C GLN A 343 16.15 -6.02 2.37
N PRO A 344 17.47 -6.05 2.62
CA PRO A 344 17.99 -6.26 3.96
C PRO A 344 17.86 -4.98 4.79
N GLY A 345 17.46 -5.12 6.05
CA GLY A 345 17.36 -3.99 6.96
C GLY A 345 16.62 -4.32 8.25
N LYS A 346 16.52 -3.31 9.12
CA LYS A 346 15.70 -3.35 10.33
C LYS A 346 14.67 -2.25 10.27
N TRP A 347 13.41 -2.64 10.29
CA TRP A 347 12.26 -1.77 10.07
C TRP A 347 11.46 -1.72 11.36
N LYS A 348 11.16 -0.53 11.88
CA LYS A 348 10.64 -0.36 13.24
C LYS A 348 9.40 0.52 13.25
N ALA A 349 8.37 0.04 13.93
CA ALA A 349 7.20 0.82 14.31
C ALA A 349 7.13 0.97 15.83
N PHE A 350 6.71 2.14 16.29
CA PHE A 350 6.25 2.30 17.66
C PHE A 350 4.82 1.77 17.75
N VAL A 351 4.60 0.83 18.67
CA VAL A 351 3.28 0.24 18.89
C VAL A 351 2.82 0.67 20.27
N ALA A 352 1.76 1.48 20.30
CA ALA A 352 1.15 1.91 21.55
C ALA A 352 0.80 0.69 22.40
N LYS A 353 1.08 0.78 23.71
CA LYS A 353 0.71 -0.29 24.65
C LYS A 353 -0.83 -0.41 24.64
N PRO A 354 -1.40 -1.56 24.25
CA PRO A 354 -2.85 -1.71 24.21
C PRO A 354 -3.47 -1.49 25.59
N ASP A 355 -4.59 -0.78 25.67
CA ASP A 355 -5.30 -0.50 26.93
C ASP A 355 -5.75 -1.81 27.59
N ASP A 356 -6.27 -2.74 26.77
CA ASP A 356 -6.71 -4.08 27.15
C ASP A 356 -5.54 -5.05 27.43
N LYS A 357 -4.29 -4.58 27.33
CA LYS A 357 -3.06 -5.37 27.47
C LYS A 357 -3.02 -6.58 26.54
N LYS A 358 -3.76 -6.55 25.42
CA LYS A 358 -3.78 -7.62 24.43
C LYS A 358 -2.98 -7.19 23.21
N PHE A 359 -1.88 -7.88 22.94
CA PHE A 359 -1.10 -7.65 21.73
C PHE A 359 -1.47 -8.68 20.68
N SER A 360 -2.00 -8.22 19.54
CA SER A 360 -2.47 -9.10 18.46
C SER A 360 -1.67 -8.87 17.19
N LEU A 361 -1.32 -9.97 16.51
CA LEU A 361 -0.72 -9.99 15.18
C LEU A 361 -1.58 -10.80 14.23
N ASP A 362 -1.71 -10.31 13.00
CA ASP A 362 -2.29 -11.02 11.86
C ASP A 362 -1.31 -10.94 10.71
N ILE A 363 -0.74 -12.07 10.32
CA ILE A 363 0.44 -12.16 9.47
C ILE A 363 0.11 -13.01 8.26
N PHE A 364 0.40 -12.50 7.07
CA PHE A 364 0.26 -13.20 5.81
C PHE A 364 1.65 -13.51 5.28
N LEU A 365 1.96 -14.79 5.14
CA LEU A 365 3.14 -15.29 4.46
C LEU A 365 2.68 -15.79 3.09
N ASP A 366 3.33 -15.38 2.02
CA ASP A 366 3.09 -15.97 0.69
C ASP A 366 4.38 -16.03 -0.14
N ARG A 367 5.02 -17.20 -0.09
CA ARG A 367 6.20 -17.69 -0.84
C ARG A 367 7.43 -16.78 -0.78
N SER A 368 7.31 -15.55 -1.25
CA SER A 368 8.36 -14.54 -1.33
C SER A 368 7.99 -13.24 -0.60
N VAL A 369 6.81 -13.12 -0.01
CA VAL A 369 6.36 -11.89 0.66
C VAL A 369 5.83 -12.14 2.08
N LEU A 370 5.87 -11.07 2.87
CA LEU A 370 5.38 -11.02 4.24
C LEU A 370 4.58 -9.73 4.44
N GLU A 371 3.37 -9.83 4.98
CA GLU A 371 2.59 -8.69 5.48
C GLU A 371 2.19 -8.94 6.94
N ILE A 372 2.50 -8.02 7.84
CA ILE A 372 2.26 -8.13 9.29
C ILE A 372 1.36 -6.98 9.72
N PHE A 373 0.18 -7.30 10.25
CA PHE A 373 -0.76 -6.34 10.80
C PHE A 373 -0.79 -6.45 12.32
N THR A 374 -0.68 -5.30 12.99
CA THR A 374 -0.84 -5.22 14.44
C THR A 374 -2.27 -4.86 14.80
N GLY A 375 -2.75 -5.31 15.97
CA GLY A 375 -4.08 -4.93 16.47
C GLY A 375 -4.29 -3.42 16.66
N HIS A 376 -3.21 -2.63 16.75
CA HIS A 376 -3.25 -1.17 16.82
C HIS A 376 -3.41 -0.50 15.43
N GLY A 377 -3.12 -1.22 14.34
CA GLY A 377 -3.26 -0.72 12.97
C GLY A 377 -1.95 -0.40 12.25
N SER A 378 -0.77 -0.57 12.88
CA SER A 378 0.50 -0.53 12.16
C SER A 378 0.67 -1.77 11.28
N VAL A 379 1.30 -1.61 10.13
CA VAL A 379 1.53 -2.67 9.13
C VAL A 379 2.98 -2.69 8.68
N PHE A 380 3.52 -3.88 8.39
CA PHE A 380 4.81 -4.09 7.75
C PHE A 380 4.65 -4.96 6.52
N SER A 381 5.13 -4.51 5.38
CA SER A 381 5.23 -5.26 4.13
C SER A 381 6.67 -5.45 3.71
N ALA A 382 7.05 -6.68 3.40
CA ALA A 382 8.40 -7.00 2.96
C ALA A 382 8.41 -8.07 1.87
N ASN A 383 9.30 -7.89 0.90
CA ASN A 383 9.77 -8.96 0.02
C ASN A 383 10.90 -9.70 0.75
N ILE A 384 10.82 -11.03 0.80
CA ILE A 384 11.76 -11.91 1.51
C ILE A 384 12.57 -12.75 0.52
N PHE A 385 11.93 -13.39 -0.47
CA PHE A 385 12.58 -14.35 -1.39
C PHE A 385 13.56 -15.31 -0.68
N PRO A 386 13.08 -16.29 0.11
CA PRO A 386 13.94 -17.24 0.81
C PRO A 386 14.94 -17.92 -0.13
N ARG A 387 16.18 -18.12 0.33
CA ARG A 387 17.28 -18.75 -0.43
C ARG A 387 17.14 -20.27 -0.48
N TYR A 388 16.59 -20.85 0.58
CA TYR A 388 16.59 -22.28 0.80
C TYR A 388 15.16 -22.82 0.77
N GLN A 389 14.99 -24.04 0.24
CA GLN A 389 13.66 -24.63 0.11
C GLN A 389 13.04 -24.96 1.48
N GLU A 390 13.89 -25.25 2.45
CA GLU A 390 13.57 -25.57 3.85
C GLU A 390 13.26 -24.35 4.72
N SER A 391 13.42 -23.13 4.20
CA SER A 391 13.10 -21.86 4.89
C SER A 391 11.59 -21.66 5.04
N GLU A 392 10.97 -22.50 5.85
CA GLU A 392 9.52 -22.56 6.05
C GLU A 392 9.10 -22.52 7.52
N GLU A 393 10.03 -22.73 8.46
CA GLU A 393 9.69 -22.80 9.88
C GLU A 393 9.13 -21.46 10.39
N ILE A 394 8.12 -21.60 11.24
CA ILE A 394 7.54 -20.53 12.04
C ILE A 394 7.69 -20.92 13.51
N SER A 395 8.41 -20.11 14.27
CA SER A 395 8.64 -20.33 15.71
C SER A 395 8.69 -19.02 16.48
N ILE A 396 8.36 -19.08 17.77
CA ILE A 396 8.36 -17.92 18.66
C ILE A 396 9.20 -18.22 19.90
N VAL A 397 9.99 -17.25 20.35
CA VAL A 397 10.77 -17.31 21.60
C VAL A 397 10.40 -16.13 22.50
N ALA A 398 10.44 -16.36 23.81
CA ALA A 398 10.28 -15.32 24.82
C ALA A 398 11.64 -14.98 25.43
N ASN A 399 11.96 -13.69 25.57
CA ASN A 399 13.23 -13.22 26.09
C ASN A 399 13.03 -12.58 27.48
N GLY A 400 13.97 -12.84 28.39
CA GLY A 400 13.94 -12.24 29.73
C GLY A 400 12.76 -12.67 30.62
N GLY A 401 12.05 -13.75 30.26
CA GLY A 401 10.91 -14.26 31.02
C GLY A 401 10.03 -15.23 30.21
N VAL A 402 8.76 -15.30 30.59
CA VAL A 402 7.71 -16.12 30.02
C VAL A 402 6.67 -15.23 29.34
N LEU A 403 6.30 -15.60 28.12
CA LEU A 403 5.24 -14.95 27.36
C LEU A 403 3.95 -15.78 27.45
N ALA A 404 2.87 -15.17 27.94
CA ALA A 404 1.54 -15.76 27.93
C ALA A 404 0.88 -15.52 26.57
N VAL A 405 0.72 -16.59 25.78
CA VAL A 405 0.02 -16.57 24.50
C VAL A 405 -1.39 -17.09 24.71
N GLN A 406 -2.40 -16.30 24.37
CA GLN A 406 -3.81 -16.69 24.50
C GLN A 406 -4.24 -17.65 23.40
N SER A 407 -3.79 -17.38 22.17
CA SER A 407 -4.12 -18.20 21.01
C SER A 407 -3.11 -18.01 19.89
N VAL A 408 -2.86 -19.10 19.15
CA VAL A 408 -2.20 -19.08 17.85
C VAL A 408 -3.07 -19.84 16.85
N ALA A 409 -3.24 -19.33 15.65
CA ALA A 409 -3.81 -20.07 14.54
C ALA A 409 -2.96 -19.90 13.28
N LEU A 410 -2.53 -21.02 12.69
CA LEU A 410 -1.81 -21.08 11.42
C LEU A 410 -2.70 -21.77 10.39
N THR A 411 -3.18 -21.01 9.42
CA THR A 411 -4.11 -21.44 8.37
C THR A 411 -3.41 -21.44 7.02
N PRO A 412 -3.25 -22.60 6.35
CA PRO A 412 -2.74 -22.64 4.97
C PRO A 412 -3.59 -21.78 4.03
N LEU A 413 -2.95 -21.06 3.12
CA LEU A 413 -3.61 -20.23 2.12
C LEU A 413 -3.62 -20.91 0.74
N GLY A 414 -4.67 -20.65 -0.03
CA GLY A 414 -4.88 -21.09 -1.41
C GLY A 414 -4.55 -19.99 -2.41
N SER A 415 -4.89 -20.25 -3.68
CA SER A 415 -4.70 -19.29 -4.76
C SER A 415 -5.72 -18.15 -4.68
N SER A 416 -5.25 -16.92 -4.87
CA SER A 416 -6.09 -15.76 -5.15
C SER A 416 -6.41 -15.60 -6.64
N TRP A 417 -5.84 -16.41 -7.53
CA TRP A 417 -6.14 -16.40 -8.97
C TRP A 417 -7.17 -17.48 -9.34
N CYS A 418 -8.17 -17.10 -10.15
CA CYS A 418 -9.34 -17.90 -10.52
C CYS A 418 -9.54 -18.13 -12.02
#